data_AF-A0A6G7T7F5-F1
#
_entry.id   AF-A0A6G7T7F5-F1
#
_cell.length_a   1.000
_cell.length_b   1.000
_cell.length_c   1.000
_cell.angle_alpha   90.00
_cell.angle_beta   90.00
_cell.angle_gamma   90.00
#
_symmetry.space_group_name_H-M   'P 1'
#
loop_
_entity.id
_entity.type
_entity.pdbx_description
1 polymer ?
#
loop_
_entity_poly.entity_id
_entity_poly.type
_entity_poly.pdbx_seq_one_letter_code
_entity_poly.pdbx_strand_id
1 'polypeptide(L)'
;MILGEGRTPVLGVTGPDLPGETVRALLGRYGALLVRGLGLAAPADLGRAAQALGVTPMTEREGFTGRTDFGDGVYGASEWPADEPMCMHHERSYGDEVPGIALFGCLTAPRTGGATAVADARTVLAKLPADLVERFARDGWRLARTYRDIGVSWAESFGTQDAAQVDAYCRAHALDHEWLPDGALRTVQHRAAVVRHPATGERLWFNQIAFLNELTMDPAVREYLVSLYGPGSLPFTTFHGDGEPVAAQVVETINEVYTAATVREPWQAGDLLVVDNLRMAHSREAYEGDREIVALFGDPVRLDGHVRPSAT
;
A
#
# COMPACT_ATOMS: atom_id res chain seq x y z
N MET A 1 -24.89 -11.30 5.20
CA MET A 1 -23.79 -10.97 4.26
C MET A 1 -24.41 -10.61 2.92
N ILE A 2 -23.96 -9.52 2.31
CA ILE A 2 -24.43 -9.05 1.00
C ILE A 2 -23.26 -9.19 0.03
N LEU A 3 -23.51 -9.83 -1.11
CA LEU A 3 -22.57 -9.98 -2.21
C LEU A 3 -23.18 -9.27 -3.42
N GLY A 4 -22.44 -8.34 -4.01
CA GLY A 4 -22.83 -7.64 -5.23
C GLY A 4 -21.74 -7.78 -6.28
N GLU A 5 -22.13 -7.87 -7.55
CA GLU A 5 -21.18 -7.84 -8.65
C GLU A 5 -20.44 -6.49 -8.66
N GLY A 6 -19.11 -6.51 -8.75
CA GLY A 6 -18.29 -5.29 -8.68
C GLY A 6 -18.25 -4.62 -7.28
N ARG A 7 -18.78 -5.26 -6.23
CA ARG A 7 -18.84 -4.72 -4.87
C ARG A 7 -17.96 -5.49 -3.91
N THR A 8 -17.41 -4.78 -2.93
CA THR A 8 -16.77 -5.42 -1.77
C THR A 8 -17.84 -6.16 -0.95
N PRO A 9 -17.61 -7.42 -0.54
CA PRO A 9 -18.54 -8.15 0.33
C PRO A 9 -18.85 -7.40 1.62
N VAL A 10 -20.13 -7.34 2.01
CA VAL A 10 -20.58 -6.63 3.22
C VAL A 10 -21.12 -7.58 4.27
N LEU A 11 -20.55 -7.55 5.47
CA LEU A 11 -21.07 -8.18 6.67
C LEU A 11 -21.80 -7.13 7.53
N GLY A 12 -23.12 -7.26 7.64
CA GLY A 12 -23.89 -6.47 8.62
C GLY A 12 -23.73 -7.05 10.02
N VAL A 13 -23.47 -6.19 11.00
CA VAL A 13 -23.45 -6.51 12.43
C VAL A 13 -24.42 -5.62 13.20
N THR A 14 -24.85 -6.06 14.38
CA THR A 14 -25.73 -5.29 15.26
C THR A 14 -25.00 -5.02 16.58
N GLY A 15 -24.50 -3.80 16.76
CA GLY A 15 -23.80 -3.37 17.97
C GLY A 15 -22.28 -3.27 17.79
N PRO A 16 -21.57 -2.85 18.85
CA PRO A 16 -20.15 -2.51 18.79
C PRO A 16 -19.21 -3.73 18.81
N ASP A 17 -19.74 -4.93 19.06
CA ASP A 17 -18.94 -6.14 19.18
C ASP A 17 -18.64 -6.72 17.80
N LEU A 18 -17.36 -6.78 17.46
CA LEU A 18 -16.88 -7.36 16.21
C LEU A 18 -16.73 -8.88 16.35
N PRO A 19 -17.42 -9.72 15.54
CA PRO A 19 -17.27 -11.17 15.58
C PRO A 19 -15.95 -11.59 14.91
N GLY A 20 -14.82 -11.40 15.60
CA GLY A 20 -13.47 -11.49 15.05
C GLY A 20 -13.15 -12.79 14.31
N GLU A 21 -13.49 -13.95 14.88
CA GLU A 21 -13.29 -15.26 14.22
C GLU A 21 -14.08 -15.38 12.91
N THR A 22 -15.32 -14.89 12.89
CA THR A 22 -16.16 -14.91 11.69
C THR A 22 -15.57 -13.98 10.62
N VAL A 23 -15.12 -12.79 11.02
CA VAL A 23 -14.49 -11.83 10.12
C VAL A 23 -13.21 -12.41 9.52
N ARG A 24 -12.34 -13.07 10.31
CA ARG A 24 -11.13 -13.72 9.78
C ARG A 24 -11.43 -14.86 8.81
N ALA A 25 -12.43 -15.69 9.12
CA ALA A 25 -12.84 -16.77 8.22
C ALA A 25 -13.38 -16.24 6.88
N LEU A 26 -14.19 -15.17 6.93
CA LEU A 26 -14.69 -14.50 5.74
C LEU A 26 -13.56 -13.78 4.97
N LEU A 27 -12.60 -13.19 5.67
CA LEU A 27 -11.44 -12.55 5.06
C LEU A 27 -10.62 -13.57 4.25
N GLY A 28 -10.33 -14.74 4.82
CA GLY A 28 -9.62 -15.81 4.08
C GLY A 28 -10.36 -16.26 2.82
N ARG A 29 -11.70 -16.22 2.84
CA ARG A 29 -12.52 -16.54 1.66
C ARG A 29 -12.51 -15.42 0.62
N TYR A 30 -12.74 -14.18 1.03
CA TYR A 30 -13.05 -13.08 0.11
C TYR A 30 -11.88 -12.12 -0.17
N GLY A 31 -10.83 -12.12 0.65
CA GLY A 31 -9.67 -11.22 0.57
C GLY A 31 -9.96 -9.82 1.14
N ALA A 32 -11.17 -9.29 0.97
CA ALA A 32 -11.62 -8.06 1.62
C ALA A 32 -13.06 -8.18 2.12
N LEU A 33 -13.37 -7.52 3.23
CA LEU A 33 -14.69 -7.52 3.84
C LEU A 33 -14.99 -6.15 4.45
N LEU A 34 -16.12 -5.55 4.07
CA LEU A 34 -16.66 -4.39 4.75
C LEU A 34 -17.61 -4.84 5.87
N VAL A 35 -17.40 -4.39 7.08
CA VAL A 35 -18.27 -4.60 8.24
C VAL A 35 -19.08 -3.33 8.45
N ARG A 36 -20.40 -3.46 8.39
CA ARG A 36 -21.35 -2.35 8.49
C ARG A 36 -22.23 -2.49 9.72
N GLY A 37 -22.43 -1.37 10.43
CA GLY A 37 -23.19 -1.32 11.68
C GLY A 37 -22.35 -1.44 12.96
N LEU A 38 -21.02 -1.43 12.85
CA LEU A 38 -20.10 -1.49 13.99
C LEU A 38 -20.13 -0.20 14.84
N GLY A 39 -20.38 0.95 14.19
CA GLY A 39 -20.51 2.23 14.90
C GLY A 39 -19.17 2.83 15.33
N LEU A 40 -18.10 2.60 14.54
CA LEU A 40 -16.77 3.20 14.74
C LEU A 40 -16.86 4.74 14.68
N ALA A 41 -16.50 5.45 15.75
CA ALA A 41 -16.65 6.90 15.86
C ALA A 41 -15.38 7.63 16.31
N ALA A 42 -14.34 6.91 16.73
CA ALA A 42 -13.04 7.47 17.10
C ALA A 42 -11.86 6.56 16.71
N PRO A 43 -10.62 7.09 16.59
CA PRO A 43 -9.44 6.27 16.31
C PRO A 43 -9.26 5.08 17.28
N ALA A 44 -9.55 5.27 18.56
CA ALA A 44 -9.48 4.23 19.58
C ALA A 44 -10.41 3.03 19.30
N ASP A 45 -11.50 3.24 18.55
CA ASP A 45 -12.43 2.18 18.18
C ASP A 45 -11.83 1.25 17.13
N LEU A 46 -10.97 1.76 16.23
CA LEU A 46 -10.18 0.93 15.31
C LEU A 46 -9.20 0.05 16.07
N GLY A 47 -8.54 0.59 17.11
CA GLY A 47 -7.69 -0.19 18.01
C GLY A 47 -8.43 -1.34 18.68
N ARG A 48 -9.65 -1.10 19.18
CA ARG A 48 -10.50 -2.16 19.76
C ARG A 48 -10.93 -3.20 18.71
N ALA A 49 -11.26 -2.78 17.50
CA ALA A 49 -11.57 -3.70 16.39
C ALA A 49 -10.36 -4.58 16.03
N ALA A 50 -9.15 -4.00 15.98
CA ALA A 50 -7.92 -4.74 15.76
C ALA A 50 -7.66 -5.78 16.86
N GLN A 51 -7.89 -5.42 18.13
CA GLN A 51 -7.79 -6.35 19.26
C GLN A 51 -8.82 -7.48 19.18
N ALA A 52 -10.08 -7.19 18.81
CA ALA A 52 -11.11 -8.21 18.62
C ALA A 52 -10.80 -9.16 17.46
N LEU A 53 -10.08 -8.69 16.45
CA LEU A 53 -9.51 -9.53 15.39
C LEU A 53 -8.22 -10.25 15.84
N GLY A 54 -7.62 -9.90 16.98
CA GLY A 54 -6.31 -10.42 17.39
C GLY A 54 -5.19 -10.01 16.43
N VAL A 55 -5.28 -8.80 15.84
CA VAL A 55 -4.25 -8.24 14.97
C VAL A 55 -3.08 -7.77 15.82
N THR A 56 -1.86 -8.11 15.39
CA THR A 56 -0.63 -7.55 15.97
C THR A 56 -0.24 -6.31 15.17
N PRO A 57 -0.30 -5.09 15.73
CA PRO A 57 0.02 -3.88 14.99
C PRO A 57 1.49 -3.87 14.53
N MET A 58 1.71 -3.34 13.34
CA MET A 58 3.04 -3.14 12.77
C MET A 58 3.38 -1.64 12.80
N THR A 59 4.56 -1.30 13.31
CA THR A 59 5.05 0.08 13.24
C THR A 59 5.33 0.47 11.79
N GLU A 60 4.77 1.60 11.36
CA GLU A 60 5.07 2.16 10.05
C GLU A 60 6.52 2.67 9.99
N ARG A 61 7.23 2.27 8.94
CA ARG A 61 8.57 2.74 8.56
C ARG A 61 8.59 2.84 7.04
N GLU A 62 9.52 3.62 6.52
CA GLU A 62 9.67 3.89 5.10
C GLU A 62 8.41 4.57 4.50
N GLY A 63 7.71 5.38 5.29
CA GLY A 63 6.44 6.00 4.90
C GLY A 63 6.51 6.78 3.58
N PHE A 64 5.48 6.66 2.74
CA PHE A 64 5.39 7.35 1.46
C PHE A 64 4.77 8.76 1.57
N THR A 65 3.80 8.90 2.47
CA THR A 65 3.05 10.14 2.76
C THR A 65 2.99 10.33 4.26
N GLY A 66 2.92 11.58 4.71
CA GLY A 66 2.65 11.89 6.10
C GLY A 66 1.31 11.33 6.57
N ARG A 67 1.23 10.99 7.84
CA ARG A 67 0.01 10.56 8.53
C ARG A 67 0.02 11.10 9.96
N THR A 68 -1.15 11.41 10.47
CA THR A 68 -1.31 11.66 11.91
C THR A 68 -1.21 10.33 12.68
N ASP A 69 -0.37 10.27 13.71
CA ASP A 69 -0.29 9.14 14.64
C ASP A 69 -1.25 9.36 15.82
N PHE A 70 -2.21 8.45 16.00
CA PHE A 70 -3.17 8.48 17.10
C PHE A 70 -2.75 7.58 18.28
N GLY A 71 -1.60 6.90 18.20
CA GLY A 71 -1.15 5.91 19.15
C GLY A 71 -1.70 4.51 18.86
N ASP A 72 -1.16 3.50 19.57
CA ASP A 72 -1.59 2.10 19.50
C ASP A 72 -1.61 1.48 18.08
N GLY A 73 -0.77 2.01 17.18
CA GLY A 73 -0.68 1.57 15.78
C GLY A 73 -1.83 2.06 14.89
N VAL A 74 -2.61 3.03 15.37
CA VAL A 74 -3.68 3.67 14.59
C VAL A 74 -3.16 4.98 13.98
N TYR A 75 -3.29 5.08 12.67
CA TYR A 75 -2.85 6.22 11.89
C TYR A 75 -4.03 6.87 11.16
N GLY A 76 -3.89 8.15 10.81
CA GLY A 76 -4.75 8.77 9.81
C GLY A 76 -4.56 8.16 8.42
N ALA A 77 -5.49 8.43 7.52
CA ALA A 77 -5.24 8.24 6.10
C ALA A 77 -4.05 9.09 5.64
N SER A 78 -3.40 8.64 4.57
CA SER A 78 -2.35 9.39 3.87
C SER A 78 -2.80 10.82 3.54
N GLU A 79 -1.93 11.79 3.82
CA GLU A 79 -2.09 13.16 3.33
C GLU A 79 -1.98 13.17 1.79
N TRP A 80 -3.12 13.31 1.12
CA TRP A 80 -3.22 13.31 -0.35
C TRP A 80 -4.36 14.24 -0.81
N PRO A 81 -4.20 15.00 -1.91
CA PRO A 81 -5.25 15.89 -2.43
C PRO A 81 -6.60 15.19 -2.61
N ALA A 82 -7.70 15.81 -2.21
CA ALA A 82 -9.02 15.17 -2.21
C ALA A 82 -9.49 14.80 -3.63
N ASP A 83 -9.19 15.65 -4.61
CA ASP A 83 -9.57 15.55 -6.02
C ASP A 83 -8.69 14.60 -6.84
N GLU A 84 -7.58 14.12 -6.28
CA GLU A 84 -6.69 13.15 -6.93
C GLU A 84 -6.93 11.72 -6.42
N PRO A 85 -7.05 10.72 -7.33
CA PRO A 85 -7.10 9.33 -6.91
C PRO A 85 -5.71 8.86 -6.45
N MET A 86 -5.68 8.01 -5.42
CA MET A 86 -4.49 7.22 -5.11
C MET A 86 -4.62 5.89 -5.83
N CYS A 87 -3.63 5.52 -6.66
CA CYS A 87 -3.71 4.31 -7.49
C CYS A 87 -3.63 3.02 -6.66
N MET A 88 -3.97 1.89 -7.29
CA MET A 88 -3.90 0.57 -6.67
C MET A 88 -2.48 0.23 -6.20
N HIS A 89 -2.37 -0.22 -4.96
CA HIS A 89 -1.13 -0.67 -4.37
C HIS A 89 -1.38 -1.70 -3.26
N HIS A 90 -0.34 -2.46 -2.94
CA HIS A 90 -0.28 -3.24 -1.71
C HIS A 90 0.53 -2.45 -0.68
N GLU A 91 0.00 -2.30 0.54
CA GLU A 91 0.65 -1.50 1.59
C GLU A 91 2.04 -2.04 1.86
N ARG A 92 3.05 -1.16 1.77
CA ARG A 92 4.46 -1.46 2.02
C ARG A 92 5.00 -2.69 1.28
N SER A 93 4.52 -2.95 0.06
CA SER A 93 5.02 -4.06 -0.77
C SER A 93 6.50 -3.97 -1.16
N TYR A 94 7.18 -2.89 -0.81
CA TYR A 94 8.63 -2.71 -0.94
C TYR A 94 9.41 -3.11 0.33
N GLY A 95 8.76 -3.34 1.48
CA GLY A 95 9.43 -3.75 2.73
C GLY A 95 10.01 -5.17 2.67
N ASP A 96 10.90 -5.52 3.59
CA ASP A 96 11.34 -6.92 3.80
C ASP A 96 10.32 -7.72 4.63
N GLU A 97 9.68 -7.05 5.57
CA GLU A 97 8.53 -7.48 6.35
C GLU A 97 7.37 -6.55 6.01
N VAL A 98 6.22 -7.13 5.67
CA VAL A 98 5.04 -6.40 5.15
C VAL A 98 3.83 -6.67 6.04
N PRO A 99 2.84 -5.76 6.09
CA PRO A 99 1.61 -6.06 6.82
C PRO A 99 0.82 -7.15 6.08
N GLY A 100 0.41 -8.20 6.79
CA GLY A 100 -0.50 -9.22 6.27
C GLY A 100 -1.95 -8.74 6.24
N ILE A 101 -2.32 -7.81 7.11
CA ILE A 101 -3.65 -7.22 7.19
C ILE A 101 -3.61 -5.69 7.18
N ALA A 102 -4.59 -5.08 6.53
CA ALA A 102 -4.87 -3.65 6.59
C ALA A 102 -6.32 -3.43 7.03
N LEU A 103 -6.50 -2.55 8.02
CA LEU A 103 -7.80 -2.14 8.53
C LEU A 103 -8.03 -0.67 8.19
N PHE A 104 -9.22 -0.33 7.71
CA PHE A 104 -9.64 1.06 7.50
C PHE A 104 -10.97 1.31 8.19
N GLY A 105 -11.03 2.30 9.09
CA GLY A 105 -12.24 2.69 9.80
C GLY A 105 -12.76 4.04 9.31
N CYS A 106 -14.05 4.12 8.99
CA CYS A 106 -14.67 5.36 8.52
C CYS A 106 -15.28 6.15 9.69
N LEU A 107 -14.62 7.23 10.10
CA LEU A 107 -15.15 8.18 11.09
C LEU A 107 -16.17 9.11 10.43
N THR A 108 -15.76 9.73 9.32
CA THR A 108 -16.57 10.66 8.54
C THR A 108 -16.58 10.23 7.07
N ALA A 109 -17.76 9.87 6.56
CA ALA A 109 -17.92 9.44 5.18
C ALA A 109 -17.96 10.65 4.23
N PRO A 110 -17.32 10.56 3.05
CA PRO A 110 -17.35 11.62 2.04
C PRO A 110 -18.75 11.82 1.48
N ARG A 111 -19.01 13.04 0.98
CA ARG A 111 -20.29 13.35 0.32
C ARG A 111 -20.45 12.59 -0.99
N THR A 112 -19.38 12.50 -1.78
CA THR A 112 -19.31 11.75 -3.05
C THR A 112 -17.92 11.13 -3.21
N GLY A 113 -17.84 9.98 -3.89
CA GLY A 113 -16.58 9.29 -4.15
C GLY A 113 -15.88 8.77 -2.89
N GLY A 114 -14.55 8.81 -2.88
CA GLY A 114 -13.70 8.56 -1.71
C GLY A 114 -13.72 7.13 -1.17
N ALA A 115 -14.31 6.17 -1.89
CA ALA A 115 -14.27 4.78 -1.50
C ALA A 115 -12.82 4.29 -1.45
N THR A 116 -12.53 3.44 -0.48
CA THR A 116 -11.32 2.61 -0.50
C THR A 116 -11.64 1.40 -1.38
N ALA A 117 -11.24 1.46 -2.64
CA ALA A 117 -11.50 0.38 -3.59
C ALA A 117 -10.42 -0.70 -3.46
N VAL A 118 -10.74 -1.93 -3.87
CA VAL A 118 -9.84 -3.08 -3.78
C VAL A 118 -9.80 -3.89 -5.07
N ALA A 119 -8.69 -4.58 -5.33
CA ALA A 119 -8.53 -5.47 -6.48
C ALA A 119 -7.80 -6.76 -6.07
N ASP A 120 -8.33 -7.93 -6.48
CA ASP A 120 -7.72 -9.23 -6.16
C ASP A 120 -6.47 -9.48 -7.01
N ALA A 121 -5.32 -9.57 -6.35
CA ALA A 121 -4.01 -9.73 -6.98
C ALA A 121 -3.88 -11.03 -7.80
N ARG A 122 -4.69 -12.06 -7.54
CA ARG A 122 -4.76 -13.26 -8.37
C ARG A 122 -5.46 -12.97 -9.70
N THR A 123 -6.53 -12.17 -9.64
CA THR A 123 -7.26 -11.73 -10.84
C THR A 123 -6.38 -10.83 -11.70
N VAL A 124 -5.67 -9.89 -11.08
CA VAL A 124 -4.72 -9.02 -11.76
C VAL A 124 -3.61 -9.85 -12.41
N LEU A 125 -2.98 -10.76 -11.66
CA LEU A 125 -1.95 -11.65 -12.18
C LEU A 125 -2.41 -12.47 -13.39
N ALA A 126 -3.64 -12.98 -13.35
CA ALA A 126 -4.20 -13.81 -14.42
C ALA A 126 -4.59 -13.02 -15.68
N LYS A 127 -4.87 -11.71 -15.55
CA LYS A 127 -5.29 -10.84 -16.66
C LYS A 127 -4.13 -10.10 -17.31
N LEU A 128 -3.00 -9.94 -16.63
CA LEU A 128 -1.81 -9.31 -17.19
C LEU A 128 -1.23 -10.14 -18.36
N PRO A 129 -0.61 -9.49 -19.37
CA PRO A 129 0.12 -10.19 -20.42
C PRO A 129 1.19 -11.13 -19.85
N ALA A 130 1.30 -12.33 -20.43
CA ALA A 130 2.17 -13.38 -19.89
C ALA A 130 3.66 -12.99 -19.90
N ASP A 131 4.12 -12.33 -20.98
CA ASP A 131 5.49 -11.85 -21.14
C ASP A 131 5.86 -10.79 -20.10
N LEU A 132 4.94 -9.86 -19.81
CA LEU A 132 5.07 -8.87 -18.73
C LEU A 132 5.24 -9.58 -17.38
N VAL A 133 4.35 -10.53 -17.07
CA VAL A 133 4.39 -11.27 -15.81
C VAL A 133 5.67 -12.11 -15.68
N GLU A 134 6.06 -12.80 -16.75
CA GLU A 134 7.27 -13.64 -16.77
C GLU A 134 8.53 -12.82 -16.50
N ARG A 135 8.66 -11.64 -17.11
CA ARG A 135 9.79 -10.74 -16.88
C ARG A 135 9.87 -10.32 -15.41
N PHE A 136 8.77 -9.81 -14.85
CA PHE A 136 8.75 -9.36 -13.46
C PHE A 136 8.84 -10.49 -12.43
N ALA A 137 8.34 -11.69 -12.75
CA ALA A 137 8.46 -12.85 -11.88
C ALA A 137 9.91 -13.38 -11.84
N ARG A 138 10.60 -13.37 -12.98
CA ARG A 138 12.01 -13.78 -13.08
C ARG A 138 12.93 -12.78 -12.40
N ASP A 139 12.83 -11.52 -12.82
CA ASP A 139 13.83 -10.50 -12.48
C ASP A 139 13.47 -9.78 -11.19
N GLY A 140 12.18 -9.66 -10.85
CA GLY A 140 11.71 -8.77 -9.78
C GLY A 140 11.55 -7.34 -10.27
N TRP A 141 11.47 -6.41 -9.33
CA TRP A 141 11.38 -4.97 -9.57
C TRP A 141 12.25 -4.21 -8.57
N ARG A 142 12.70 -3.03 -8.97
CA ARG A 142 13.44 -2.13 -8.08
C ARG A 142 12.64 -0.87 -7.81
N LEU A 143 12.73 -0.39 -6.58
CA LEU A 143 12.24 0.92 -6.16
C LEU A 143 13.45 1.77 -5.78
N ALA A 144 13.64 2.89 -6.47
CA ALA A 144 14.58 3.93 -6.05
C ALA A 144 13.78 5.08 -5.43
N ARG A 145 14.21 5.55 -4.26
CA ARG A 145 13.63 6.73 -3.59
C ARG A 145 14.73 7.71 -3.22
N THR A 146 14.45 8.99 -3.36
CA THR A 146 15.33 10.07 -2.93
C THR A 146 14.58 10.99 -1.99
N TYR A 147 15.00 11.03 -0.72
CA TYR A 147 14.37 11.81 0.32
C TYR A 147 15.00 13.20 0.36
N ARG A 148 14.26 14.18 -0.15
CA ARG A 148 14.60 15.61 -0.21
C ARG A 148 13.49 16.44 0.44
N ASP A 149 13.43 17.73 0.11
CA ASP A 149 12.39 18.67 0.55
C ASP A 149 11.03 18.46 -0.15
N ILE A 150 10.87 17.37 -0.93
CA ILE A 150 9.65 17.05 -1.67
C ILE A 150 9.11 15.71 -1.17
N GLY A 151 7.84 15.73 -0.77
CA GLY A 151 7.21 14.60 -0.12
C GLY A 151 7.69 14.46 1.33
N VAL A 152 7.76 13.23 1.80
CA VAL A 152 8.13 12.91 3.19
C VAL A 152 9.65 12.93 3.35
N SER A 153 10.13 13.59 4.40
CA SER A 153 11.56 13.61 4.74
C SER A 153 12.06 12.21 5.12
N TRP A 154 13.37 11.96 5.01
CA TRP A 154 13.93 10.70 5.53
C TRP A 154 13.68 10.55 7.03
N ALA A 155 13.72 11.65 7.79
CA ALA A 155 13.57 11.59 9.25
C ALA A 155 12.16 11.14 9.65
N GLU A 156 11.15 11.63 8.94
CA GLU A 156 9.76 11.21 9.12
C GLU A 156 9.54 9.79 8.59
N SER A 157 10.02 9.49 7.38
CA SER A 157 9.91 8.16 6.74
C SER A 157 10.51 7.06 7.61
N PHE A 158 11.68 7.29 8.20
CA PHE A 158 12.36 6.33 9.08
C PHE A 158 12.04 6.55 10.55
N GLY A 159 11.25 7.56 10.94
CA GLY A 159 10.88 7.88 12.32
C GLY A 159 12.07 8.12 13.26
N THR A 160 13.12 8.78 12.79
CA THR A 160 14.32 9.13 13.57
C THR A 160 15.08 10.28 12.91
N GLN A 161 15.77 11.11 13.70
CA GLN A 161 16.67 12.17 13.21
C GLN A 161 18.14 11.74 13.18
N ASP A 162 18.44 10.47 13.52
CA ASP A 162 19.80 9.94 13.60
C ASP A 162 20.15 9.15 12.33
N ALA A 163 21.03 9.71 11.50
CA ALA A 163 21.50 9.08 10.26
C ALA A 163 22.13 7.70 10.50
N ALA A 164 22.80 7.48 11.63
CA ALA A 164 23.41 6.19 11.93
C ALA A 164 22.36 5.09 12.22
N GLN A 165 21.21 5.48 12.77
CA GLN A 165 20.07 4.56 12.94
C GLN A 165 19.44 4.21 11.59
N VAL A 166 19.36 5.18 10.67
CA VAL A 166 18.89 4.93 9.29
C VAL A 166 19.85 3.98 8.57
N ASP A 167 21.16 4.18 8.68
CA ASP A 167 22.15 3.27 8.10
C ASP A 167 22.00 1.84 8.64
N ALA A 168 21.79 1.70 9.96
CA ALA A 168 21.57 0.41 10.59
C ALA A 168 20.27 -0.25 10.12
N TYR A 169 19.20 0.53 10.00
CA TYR A 169 17.91 0.09 9.46
C TYR A 169 18.07 -0.41 8.02
N CYS A 170 18.66 0.39 7.14
CA CYS A 170 18.83 0.04 5.74
C CYS A 170 19.61 -1.28 5.56
N ARG A 171 20.68 -1.48 6.33
CA ARG A 171 21.42 -2.76 6.33
C ARG A 171 20.57 -3.94 6.82
N ALA A 172 19.81 -3.75 7.90
CA ALA A 172 18.98 -4.81 8.48
C ALA A 172 17.81 -5.22 7.56
N HIS A 173 17.29 -4.29 6.77
CA HIS A 173 16.09 -4.45 5.94
C HIS A 173 16.39 -4.59 4.43
N ALA A 174 17.66 -4.82 4.07
CA ALA A 174 18.12 -4.99 2.68
C ALA A 174 17.70 -3.83 1.76
N LEU A 175 18.07 -2.61 2.18
CA LEU A 175 18.04 -1.38 1.39
C LEU A 175 19.49 -1.00 1.05
N ASP A 176 19.80 -0.94 -0.24
CA ASP A 176 20.98 -0.20 -0.68
C ASP A 176 20.73 1.27 -0.39
N HIS A 177 21.71 1.99 0.15
CA HIS A 177 21.55 3.40 0.51
C HIS A 177 22.82 4.21 0.31
N GLU A 178 22.65 5.47 -0.06
CA GLU A 178 23.72 6.46 -0.15
C GLU A 178 23.23 7.82 0.41
N TRP A 179 24.09 8.50 1.15
CA TRP A 179 23.90 9.89 1.53
C TRP A 179 24.52 10.77 0.44
N LEU A 180 23.72 11.65 -0.14
CA LEU A 180 24.12 12.55 -1.21
C LEU A 180 24.84 13.80 -0.64
N PRO A 181 25.64 14.53 -1.45
CA PRO A 181 26.43 15.68 -0.96
C PRO A 181 25.62 16.81 -0.33
N ASP A 182 24.33 16.91 -0.67
CA ASP A 182 23.38 17.89 -0.14
C ASP A 182 22.64 17.41 1.12
N GLY A 183 23.00 16.23 1.65
CA GLY A 183 22.39 15.64 2.84
C GLY A 183 21.12 14.85 2.58
N ALA A 184 20.68 14.72 1.32
CA ALA A 184 19.58 13.83 0.97
C ALA A 184 19.98 12.35 1.11
N LEU A 185 19.01 11.51 1.42
CA LEU A 185 19.17 10.07 1.43
C LEU A 185 18.62 9.49 0.14
N ARG A 186 19.33 8.58 -0.49
CA ARG A 186 18.81 7.75 -1.56
C ARG A 186 18.79 6.29 -1.12
N THR A 187 17.70 5.60 -1.39
CA THR A 187 17.55 4.17 -1.12
C THR A 187 17.13 3.40 -2.37
N VAL A 188 17.62 2.18 -2.53
CA VAL A 188 17.18 1.24 -3.57
C VAL A 188 16.83 -0.10 -2.94
N GLN A 189 15.67 -0.63 -3.33
CA GLN A 189 15.15 -1.92 -2.88
C GLN A 189 14.90 -2.82 -4.07
N HIS A 190 15.33 -4.07 -3.99
CA HIS A 190 15.04 -5.09 -4.99
C HIS A 190 14.07 -6.13 -4.41
N ARG A 191 12.90 -6.26 -5.03
CA ARG A 191 11.80 -7.10 -4.53
C ARG A 191 11.21 -8.00 -5.61
N ALA A 192 10.62 -9.12 -5.21
CA ALA A 192 9.78 -9.92 -6.09
C ALA A 192 8.50 -9.16 -6.44
N ALA A 193 8.06 -9.24 -7.70
CA ALA A 193 6.79 -8.67 -8.15
C ALA A 193 5.61 -9.64 -7.99
N VAL A 194 5.92 -10.94 -7.97
CA VAL A 194 4.97 -12.03 -7.75
C VAL A 194 5.42 -12.83 -6.54
N VAL A 195 4.55 -12.91 -5.53
CA VAL A 195 4.81 -13.63 -4.28
C VAL A 195 3.81 -14.78 -4.12
N ARG A 196 3.99 -15.60 -3.08
CA ARG A 196 3.01 -16.62 -2.68
C ARG A 196 2.37 -16.25 -1.36
N HIS A 197 1.05 -16.39 -1.28
CA HIS A 197 0.34 -16.22 -0.03
C HIS A 197 0.77 -17.32 0.96
N PRO A 198 1.24 -17.01 2.18
CA PRO A 198 1.83 -18.00 3.08
C PRO A 198 0.80 -19.06 3.54
N ALA A 199 -0.48 -18.70 3.67
CA ALA A 199 -1.51 -19.63 4.11
C ALA A 199 -2.13 -20.49 2.98
N THR A 200 -2.09 -20.03 1.72
CA THR A 200 -2.80 -20.68 0.61
C THR A 200 -1.88 -21.16 -0.51
N GLY A 201 -0.64 -20.68 -0.57
CA GLY A 201 0.34 -20.96 -1.63
C GLY A 201 0.03 -20.30 -2.97
N GLU A 202 -1.08 -19.57 -3.08
CA GLU A 202 -1.52 -18.90 -4.30
C GLU A 202 -0.54 -17.82 -4.72
N ARG A 203 -0.33 -17.66 -6.03
CA ARG A 203 0.53 -16.62 -6.60
C ARG A 203 -0.22 -15.29 -6.65
N LEU A 204 0.44 -14.21 -6.24
CA LEU A 204 -0.14 -12.87 -6.11
C LEU A 204 0.72 -11.85 -6.83
N TRP A 205 0.11 -10.98 -7.64
CA TRP A 205 0.76 -9.78 -8.17
C TRP A 205 0.89 -8.72 -7.06
N PHE A 206 1.92 -8.84 -6.23
CA PHE A 206 2.11 -8.06 -5.01
C PHE A 206 3.30 -7.11 -5.18
N ASN A 207 3.01 -5.83 -5.45
CA ASN A 207 4.02 -4.79 -5.65
C ASN A 207 3.38 -3.39 -5.74
N GLN A 208 4.24 -2.39 -5.90
CA GLN A 208 3.89 -0.99 -6.19
C GLN A 208 4.56 -0.49 -7.47
N ILE A 209 4.78 -1.37 -8.45
CA ILE A 209 5.52 -1.05 -9.69
C ILE A 209 4.88 0.14 -10.41
N ALA A 210 3.57 0.10 -10.64
CA ALA A 210 2.88 1.17 -11.35
C ALA A 210 2.68 2.41 -10.49
N PHE A 211 2.31 2.25 -9.20
CA PHE A 211 2.00 3.38 -8.32
C PHE A 211 3.21 4.27 -8.01
N LEU A 212 4.36 3.66 -7.71
CA LEU A 212 5.61 4.36 -7.37
C LEU A 212 6.52 4.54 -8.60
N ASN A 213 5.96 4.56 -9.81
CA ASN A 213 6.72 4.87 -11.02
C ASN A 213 6.71 6.39 -11.28
N GLU A 214 7.80 6.96 -11.78
CA GLU A 214 7.86 8.39 -12.13
C GLU A 214 6.79 8.85 -13.13
N LEU A 215 6.23 7.92 -13.93
CA LEU A 215 5.19 8.21 -14.90
C LEU A 215 3.82 8.46 -14.28
N THR A 216 3.64 8.25 -12.97
CA THR A 216 2.43 8.66 -12.24
C THR A 216 2.45 10.12 -11.83
N MET A 217 3.62 10.78 -11.89
CA MET A 217 3.73 12.21 -11.67
C MET A 217 3.21 12.97 -12.88
N ASP A 218 2.58 14.13 -12.64
CA ASP A 218 2.28 15.07 -13.71
C ASP A 218 3.54 15.35 -14.55
N PRO A 219 3.47 15.30 -15.89
CA PRO A 219 4.65 15.47 -16.75
C PRO A 219 5.42 16.76 -16.49
N ALA A 220 4.74 17.89 -16.22
CA ALA A 220 5.40 19.16 -15.97
C ALA A 220 6.10 19.15 -14.60
N VAL A 221 5.48 18.51 -13.59
CA VAL A 221 6.12 18.29 -12.28
C VAL A 221 7.36 17.40 -12.47
N ARG A 222 7.25 16.27 -13.16
CA ARG A 222 8.38 15.37 -13.40
C ARG A 222 9.53 16.09 -14.11
N GLU A 223 9.25 16.80 -15.20
CA GLU A 223 10.24 17.55 -15.96
C GLU A 223 10.93 18.62 -15.10
N TYR A 224 10.16 19.35 -14.29
CA TYR A 224 10.71 20.32 -13.34
C TYR A 224 11.65 19.66 -12.33
N LEU A 225 11.25 18.54 -11.72
CA LEU A 225 12.06 17.82 -10.73
C LEU A 225 13.35 17.25 -11.34
N VAL A 226 13.27 16.69 -12.55
CA VAL A 226 14.44 16.22 -13.29
C VAL A 226 15.37 17.40 -13.62
N SER A 227 14.83 18.56 -13.99
CA SER A 227 15.66 19.75 -14.26
C SER A 227 16.39 20.26 -13.01
N LEU A 228 15.75 20.13 -11.84
CA LEU A 228 16.26 20.65 -10.57
C LEU A 228 17.29 19.70 -9.94
N TYR A 229 17.00 18.40 -9.90
CA TYR A 229 17.81 17.42 -9.17
C TYR A 229 18.62 16.47 -10.08
N GLY A 230 18.45 16.59 -11.40
CA GLY A 230 19.04 15.69 -12.37
C GLY A 230 18.27 14.37 -12.53
N PRO A 231 18.62 13.60 -13.57
CA PRO A 231 18.02 12.29 -13.81
C PRO A 231 18.36 11.31 -12.68
N GLY A 232 17.37 10.52 -12.24
CA GLY A 232 17.55 9.50 -11.19
C GLY A 232 17.45 10.02 -9.75
N SER A 233 17.19 11.31 -9.55
CA SER A 233 17.02 11.95 -8.23
C SER A 233 15.55 12.28 -7.90
N LEU A 234 14.61 11.65 -8.61
CA LEU A 234 13.18 11.81 -8.32
C LEU A 234 12.83 11.26 -6.93
N PRO A 235 11.74 11.76 -6.30
CA PRO A 235 11.27 11.25 -5.00
C PRO A 235 11.07 9.74 -4.99
N PHE A 236 10.61 9.20 -6.12
CA PHE A 236 10.49 7.77 -6.37
C PHE A 236 10.51 7.48 -7.87
N THR A 237 10.98 6.29 -8.24
CA THR A 237 10.72 5.68 -9.54
C THR A 237 10.97 4.17 -9.46
N THR A 238 10.40 3.41 -10.40
CA THR A 238 10.52 1.94 -10.44
C THR A 238 11.21 1.46 -11.70
N PHE A 239 11.98 0.38 -11.55
CA PHE A 239 12.71 -0.29 -12.61
C PHE A 239 12.35 -1.77 -12.65
N HIS A 240 12.67 -2.42 -13.77
CA HIS A 240 12.80 -3.87 -13.80
C HIS A 240 13.90 -4.33 -12.83
N GLY A 241 13.86 -5.61 -12.41
CA GLY A 241 14.83 -6.17 -11.45
C GLY A 241 16.28 -6.13 -11.92
N ASP A 242 16.51 -6.07 -13.23
CA ASP A 242 17.82 -5.86 -13.88
C ASP A 242 18.30 -4.40 -13.84
N GLY A 243 17.42 -3.45 -13.49
CA GLY A 243 17.69 -2.01 -13.47
C GLY A 243 17.25 -1.28 -14.74
N GLU A 244 16.69 -1.95 -15.75
CA GLU A 244 16.15 -1.28 -16.93
C GLU A 244 14.90 -0.45 -16.58
N PRO A 245 14.71 0.73 -17.22
CA PRO A 245 13.50 1.53 -17.04
C PRO A 245 12.23 0.76 -17.40
N VAL A 246 11.16 0.94 -16.62
CA VAL A 246 9.84 0.42 -16.97
C VAL A 246 9.21 1.33 -18.03
N ALA A 247 8.87 0.77 -19.18
CA ALA A 247 8.23 1.53 -20.27
C ALA A 247 6.82 2.03 -19.88
N ALA A 248 6.40 3.18 -20.41
CA ALA A 248 5.08 3.76 -20.12
C ALA A 248 3.92 2.80 -20.38
N GLN A 249 3.97 2.08 -21.50
CA GLN A 249 2.95 1.10 -21.85
C GLN A 249 2.82 -0.05 -20.84
N VAL A 250 3.90 -0.40 -20.13
CA VAL A 250 3.83 -1.40 -19.05
C VAL A 250 3.06 -0.85 -17.85
N VAL A 251 3.33 0.40 -17.47
CA VAL A 251 2.61 1.09 -16.38
C VAL A 251 1.12 1.25 -16.72
N GLU A 252 0.83 1.70 -17.93
CA GLU A 252 -0.54 1.84 -18.46
C GLU A 252 -1.29 0.50 -18.43
N THR A 253 -0.67 -0.57 -18.95
CA THR A 253 -1.26 -1.92 -18.97
C THR A 253 -1.58 -2.42 -17.55
N ILE A 254 -0.67 -2.21 -16.59
CA ILE A 254 -0.90 -2.60 -15.19
C ILE A 254 -2.10 -1.84 -14.61
N ASN A 255 -2.17 -0.53 -14.84
CA ASN A 255 -3.25 0.33 -14.36
C ASN A 255 -4.60 0.00 -15.01
N GLU A 256 -4.63 -0.35 -16.30
CA GLU A 256 -5.84 -0.80 -17.00
C GLU A 256 -6.38 -2.11 -16.41
N VAL A 257 -5.50 -3.09 -16.16
CA VAL A 257 -5.90 -4.37 -15.55
C VAL A 257 -6.40 -4.16 -14.12
N TYR A 258 -5.75 -3.31 -13.33
CA TYR A 258 -6.24 -2.94 -12.00
C TYR A 258 -7.62 -2.28 -12.06
N THR A 259 -7.81 -1.31 -12.97
CA THR A 259 -9.09 -0.62 -13.18
C THR A 259 -10.20 -1.62 -13.51
N ALA A 260 -9.94 -2.57 -14.42
CA ALA A 260 -10.89 -3.61 -14.80
C ALA A 260 -11.13 -4.68 -13.72
N ALA A 261 -10.25 -4.80 -12.72
CA ALA A 261 -10.39 -5.73 -11.59
C ALA A 261 -10.94 -5.06 -10.32
N THR A 262 -11.14 -3.74 -10.34
CA THR A 262 -11.49 -2.96 -9.15
C THR A 262 -12.94 -3.24 -8.72
N VAL A 263 -13.10 -3.57 -7.44
CA VAL A 263 -14.40 -3.58 -6.75
C VAL A 263 -14.41 -2.55 -5.64
N ARG A 264 -15.59 -2.01 -5.33
CA ARG A 264 -15.72 -0.95 -4.32
C ARG A 264 -17.09 -0.91 -3.67
N GLU A 265 -17.14 -0.43 -2.45
CA GLU A 265 -18.36 -0.17 -1.69
C GLU A 265 -18.24 1.23 -1.06
N PRO A 266 -19.20 2.14 -1.27
CA PRO A 266 -19.18 3.46 -0.63
C PRO A 266 -19.18 3.34 0.88
N TRP A 267 -18.37 4.20 1.50
CA TRP A 267 -18.28 4.33 2.94
C TRP A 267 -19.60 4.79 3.56
N GLN A 268 -19.93 4.24 4.73
CA GLN A 268 -20.82 4.83 5.71
C GLN A 268 -20.04 5.09 7.00
N ALA A 269 -20.39 6.15 7.71
CA ALA A 269 -19.81 6.42 9.02
C ALA A 269 -20.01 5.20 9.94
N GLY A 270 -18.96 4.79 10.64
CA GLY A 270 -18.95 3.61 11.49
C GLY A 270 -18.64 2.29 10.79
N ASP A 271 -18.38 2.29 9.49
CA ASP A 271 -17.92 1.10 8.77
C ASP A 271 -16.45 0.77 9.09
N LEU A 272 -16.13 -0.52 9.01
CA LEU A 272 -14.76 -1.05 9.07
C LEU A 272 -14.50 -1.89 7.80
N LEU A 273 -13.50 -1.52 7.02
CA LEU A 273 -12.97 -2.35 5.93
C LEU A 273 -11.78 -3.16 6.45
N VAL A 274 -11.83 -4.48 6.27
CA VAL A 274 -10.77 -5.43 6.60
C VAL A 274 -10.21 -6.00 5.31
N VAL A 275 -8.90 -5.90 5.11
CA VAL A 275 -8.22 -6.26 3.87
C VAL A 275 -7.06 -7.21 4.16
N ASP A 276 -7.04 -8.37 3.50
CA ASP A 276 -5.84 -9.19 3.34
C ASP A 276 -4.91 -8.42 2.39
N ASN A 277 -3.91 -7.74 2.97
CA ASN A 277 -3.04 -6.84 2.23
C ASN A 277 -2.14 -7.60 1.24
N LEU A 278 -1.95 -8.91 1.39
CA LEU A 278 -1.22 -9.69 0.41
C LEU A 278 -2.09 -9.96 -0.82
N ARG A 279 -3.34 -10.36 -0.60
CA ARG A 279 -4.25 -10.76 -1.67
C ARG A 279 -4.92 -9.59 -2.38
N MET A 280 -5.21 -8.51 -1.68
CA MET A 280 -5.99 -7.39 -2.20
C MET A 280 -5.13 -6.13 -2.23
N ALA A 281 -4.90 -5.59 -3.42
CA ALA A 281 -4.45 -4.21 -3.56
C ALA A 281 -5.59 -3.28 -3.19
N HIS A 282 -5.28 -2.08 -2.68
CA HIS A 282 -6.26 -1.02 -2.41
C HIS A 282 -5.87 0.29 -3.06
N SER A 283 -6.87 1.15 -3.23
CA SER A 283 -6.75 2.48 -3.82
C SER A 283 -7.68 3.45 -3.09
N ARG A 284 -7.57 4.74 -3.40
CA ARG A 284 -8.51 5.76 -2.92
C ARG A 284 -9.10 6.51 -4.11
N GLU A 285 -10.42 6.57 -4.20
CA GLU A 285 -11.08 7.44 -5.18
C GLU A 285 -10.93 8.93 -4.81
N ALA A 286 -10.98 9.79 -5.82
CA ALA A 286 -11.23 11.21 -5.61
C ALA A 286 -12.57 11.42 -4.87
N TYR A 287 -12.68 12.48 -4.09
CA TYR A 287 -13.88 12.77 -3.30
C TYR A 287 -14.15 14.26 -3.11
N GLU A 288 -15.38 14.55 -2.71
CA GLU A 288 -15.80 15.87 -2.26
C GLU A 288 -16.33 15.85 -0.82
N GLY A 289 -16.15 16.96 -0.12
CA GLY A 289 -16.57 17.13 1.27
C GLY A 289 -15.56 16.56 2.27
N ASP A 290 -15.99 16.45 3.52
CA ASP A 290 -15.15 15.93 4.60
C ASP A 290 -14.97 14.41 4.46
N ARG A 291 -13.78 13.90 4.76
CA ARG A 291 -13.48 12.47 4.74
C ARG A 291 -12.43 12.16 5.79
N GLU A 292 -12.82 11.38 6.78
CA GLU A 292 -11.93 10.98 7.87
C GLU A 292 -11.91 9.46 7.97
N ILE A 293 -10.82 8.87 7.49
CA ILE A 293 -10.54 7.44 7.57
C ILE A 293 -9.30 7.26 8.45
N VAL A 294 -9.39 6.34 9.41
CA VAL A 294 -8.25 5.85 10.20
C VAL A 294 -7.80 4.49 9.67
N ALA A 295 -6.51 4.20 9.77
CA ALA A 295 -5.91 2.98 9.28
C ALA A 295 -5.08 2.29 10.37
N LEU A 296 -5.01 0.96 10.32
CA LEU A 296 -4.08 0.15 11.12
C LEU A 296 -3.56 -0.97 10.23
N PHE A 297 -2.24 -1.14 10.23
CA PHE A 297 -1.54 -2.19 9.51
C PHE A 297 -0.94 -3.17 10.50
N GLY A 298 -1.03 -4.46 10.21
CA GLY A 298 -0.63 -5.47 11.19
C GLY A 298 -0.45 -6.85 10.62
N ASP A 299 -0.26 -7.80 11.53
CA ASP A 299 0.14 -9.18 11.28
C ASP A 299 1.38 -9.21 10.36
N PRO A 300 2.53 -8.66 10.83
CA PRO A 300 3.74 -8.53 10.03
C PRO A 300 4.22 -9.90 9.53
N VAL A 301 4.57 -9.97 8.25
CA VAL A 301 4.96 -11.21 7.58
C VAL A 301 6.16 -11.00 6.67
N ARG A 302 7.13 -11.91 6.75
CA ARG A 302 8.21 -12.04 5.77
C ARG A 302 7.82 -13.08 4.72
N LEU A 303 7.89 -12.69 3.45
CA LEU A 303 7.49 -13.54 2.33
C LEU A 303 8.71 -14.21 1.70
N ASP A 304 8.63 -15.53 1.52
CA ASP A 304 9.72 -16.32 0.94
C ASP A 304 10.11 -15.82 -0.45
N GLY A 305 11.40 -15.49 -0.62
CA GLY A 305 11.96 -15.00 -1.88
C GLY A 305 11.53 -13.59 -2.28
N HIS A 306 10.85 -12.85 -1.39
CA HIS A 306 10.42 -11.48 -1.68
C HIS A 306 11.59 -10.50 -1.73
N VAL A 307 12.49 -10.55 -0.75
CA VAL A 307 13.74 -9.77 -0.78
C VAL A 307 14.69 -10.41 -1.77
N ARG A 308 15.07 -9.67 -2.81
CA ARG A 308 16.03 -10.12 -3.81
C ARG A 308 17.42 -9.57 -3.48
N PRO A 309 18.50 -10.32 -3.75
CA PRO A 309 19.85 -9.78 -3.62
C PRO A 309 20.03 -8.54 -4.50
N SER A 310 20.78 -7.57 -4.02
CA SER A 310 21.28 -6.47 -4.85
C SER A 310 22.13 -7.08 -5.99
N ALA A 311 21.98 -6.56 -7.21
CA ALA A 311 22.90 -6.94 -8.29
C ALA A 311 24.31 -6.53 -7.88
N THR A 312 25.24 -7.49 -7.92
CA THR A 312 26.67 -7.26 -7.70
C THR A 312 27.31 -6.61 -8.91
#